data_AF-X1NV55-F1
#
_entry.id   AF-X1NV55-F1
#
_cell.length_a   1.000
_cell.length_b   1.000
_cell.length_c   1.000
_cell.angle_alpha   90.00
_cell.angle_beta   90.00
_cell.angle_gamma   90.00
#
_symmetry.space_group_name_H-M   'P 1'
#
loop_
_entity.id
_entity.type
_entity.pdbx_description
1 polymer ?
#
loop_
_entity_poly.entity_id
_entity_poly.type
_entity_poly.pdbx_seq_one_letter_code
_entity_poly.pdbx_strand_id
1 'polypeptide(L)' 'MTCSEQCHEELVRRLVAEFGEFKKVVRMSTGIAYKVPTRDIIERGIREEELDQY' A
#
# COMPACT_ATOMS: atom_id res chain seq x y z
N MET A 1 -9.01 10.65 8.64
CA MET A 1 -8.88 10.61 10.12
C MET A 1 -9.91 9.63 10.62
N THR A 2 -9.49 8.46 11.10
CA THR A 2 -10.37 7.43 11.68
C THR A 2 -10.66 7.75 13.15
N CYS A 3 -11.77 7.24 13.69
CA CYS A 3 -12.29 7.61 15.01
C CYS A 3 -11.41 7.20 16.21
N SER A 4 -10.49 6.25 16.03
CA SER A 4 -9.55 5.75 17.02
C SER A 4 -8.52 4.84 16.33
N GLU A 5 -7.43 4.49 17.02
CA GLU A 5 -6.44 3.49 16.56
C GLU A 5 -7.10 2.13 16.23
N GLN A 6 -8.11 1.72 17.01
CA GLN A 6 -8.87 0.51 16.69
C GLN A 6 -9.69 0.67 15.42
N CYS A 7 -10.38 1.80 15.23
CA CYS A 7 -11.11 2.08 13.98
C CYS A 7 -10.16 2.06 12.78
N HIS A 8 -8.94 2.57 12.96
CA HIS A 8 -7.90 2.61 11.94
C HIS A 8 -7.45 1.20 11.53
N GLU A 9 -7.01 0.40 12.49
CA GLU A 9 -6.56 -0.98 12.25
C GLU A 9 -7.64 -1.83 11.59
N GLU A 10 -8.90 -1.68 12.00
CA GLU A 10 -10.00 -2.42 11.40
C GLU A 10 -10.25 -2.00 9.95
N LEU A 11 -10.18 -0.70 9.65
CA LEU A 11 -10.29 -0.20 8.28
C LEU A 11 -9.16 -0.75 7.41
N VAL A 12 -7.90 -0.69 7.88
CA VAL A 12 -6.74 -1.21 7.15
C VAL A 12 -6.90 -2.71 6.87
N ARG A 13 -7.33 -3.49 7.87
CA ARG A 13 -7.59 -4.93 7.68
C ARG A 13 -8.66 -5.20 6.64
N ARG A 14 -9.77 -4.45 6.64
CA ARG A 14 -10.84 -4.59 5.65
C ARG A 14 -10.33 -4.28 4.24
N LEU A 15 -9.59 -3.19 4.08
CA LEU A 15 -9.00 -2.80 2.79
C LEU A 15 -7.99 -3.84 2.30
N VAL A 16 -7.12 -4.37 3.19
CA VAL A 16 -6.18 -5.43 2.83
C VAL A 16 -6.90 -6.73 2.44
N ALA A 17 -7.98 -7.10 3.13
CA ALA A 17 -8.77 -8.28 2.79
C ALA A 17 -9.47 -8.13 1.43
N GLU A 18 -9.97 -6.93 1.12
CA GLU A 18 -10.65 -6.63 -0.15
C GLU A 18 -9.67 -6.53 -1.32
N PHE A 19 -8.56 -5.82 -1.15
CA PHE A 19 -7.62 -5.52 -2.22
C PHE A 19 -6.46 -6.52 -2.32
N GLY A 20 -6.31 -7.41 -1.34
CA GLY A 20 -5.21 -8.36 -1.22
C GLY A 20 -4.03 -7.79 -0.43
N GLU A 21 -3.16 -8.68 0.06
CA GLU A 21 -2.00 -8.33 0.89
C GLU A 21 -0.95 -7.51 0.12
N PHE A 22 -0.85 -7.71 -1.19
CA PHE A 22 0.09 -7.03 -2.06
C PHE A 22 -0.56 -6.52 -3.34
N LYS A 23 -0.02 -5.43 -3.86
CA LYS A 23 -0.32 -4.91 -5.19
C LYS A 23 0.92 -4.90 -6.07
N LYS A 24 0.68 -5.11 -7.36
CA LYS A 24 1.67 -4.83 -8.40
C LYS A 24 1.66 -3.33 -8.69
N VAL A 25 2.76 -2.65 -8.43
CA VAL A 25 2.96 -1.24 -8.79
C VAL A 25 3.99 -1.18 -9.91
N VAL A 26 3.69 -0.44 -10.97
CA VAL A 26 4.61 -0.29 -12.11
C VAL A 26 5.19 1.10 -12.08
N ARG A 27 6.53 1.19 -12.02
CA ARG A 27 7.25 2.45 -12.16
C ARG A 27 7.04 2.97 -13.58
N MET A 28 6.43 4.14 -13.72
CA MET A 28 6.05 4.66 -15.03
C MET A 28 7.28 4.97 -15.90
N SER A 29 8.36 5.46 -15.29
CA SER A 29 9.60 5.82 -16.00
C SER A 29 10.37 4.64 -16.60
N THR A 30 10.29 3.44 -16.01
CA THR A 30 11.09 2.27 -16.43
C THR A 30 10.25 1.05 -16.83
N GLY A 31 8.96 1.03 -16.51
CA GLY A 31 8.09 -0.15 -16.68
C GLY A 31 8.37 -1.30 -15.70
N ILE A 32 9.29 -1.13 -14.74
CA ILE A 32 9.60 -2.16 -13.74
C ILE A 32 8.41 -2.32 -12.80
N ALA A 33 8.07 -3.57 -12.50
CA ALA A 33 6.96 -3.92 -11.62
C ALA A 33 7.49 -4.35 -10.25
N TYR A 34 6.90 -3.80 -9.20
CA TYR A 34 7.24 -4.04 -7.80
C TYR A 34 6.04 -4.67 -7.09
N LYS A 35 6.31 -5.58 -6.15
CA LYS A 35 5.30 -6.20 -5.29
C LYS A 35 5.26 -5.44 -3.98
N VAL A 36 4.27 -4.55 -3.83
CA VAL A 36 4.22 -3.65 -2.68
C VAL A 36 3.10 -4.04 -1.72
N PRO A 37 3.34 -4.08 -0.39
CA PRO A 37 2.28 -4.32 0.58
C PRO A 37 1.16 -3.28 0.47
N THR A 38 -0.07 -3.74 0.42
CA THR A 38 -1.25 -2.85 0.37
C THR A 38 -1.33 -1.94 1.58
N ARG A 39 -0.86 -2.42 2.74
CA ARG A 39 -0.78 -1.63 3.97
C ARG A 39 0.15 -0.41 3.82
N ASP A 40 1.30 -0.58 3.17
CA ASP A 40 2.24 0.52 2.98
C ASP A 40 1.64 1.60 2.07
N ILE A 41 0.91 1.20 1.02
CA ILE A 41 0.15 2.13 0.16
C ILE A 41 -0.84 2.97 0.98
N ILE A 42 -1.61 2.32 1.86
CA ILE A 42 -2.67 2.97 2.65
C ILE A 42 -2.08 3.89 3.73
N GLU A 43 -1.06 3.41 4.45
CA GLU A 43 -0.53 4.08 5.64
C GLU A 43 0.47 5.18 5.31
N ARG A 44 1.29 4.98 4.28
CA ARG A 44 2.45 5.84 3.99
C ARG A 44 2.35 6.52 2.63
N GLY A 45 1.50 6.01 1.74
CA GLY A 45 1.63 6.28 0.31
C GLY A 45 2.93 5.67 -0.24
N ILE A 46 3.13 5.77 -1.55
CA ILE A 46 4.37 5.36 -2.20
C ILE A 46 4.77 6.45 -3.18
N ARG A 47 6.01 6.91 -3.09
CA ARG A 47 6.62 7.75 -4.12
C ARG A 47 7.40 6.90 -5.11
N GLU A 48 7.49 7.34 -6.36
CA GLU A 48 8.12 6.56 -7.42
C GLU A 48 9.61 6.27 -7.12
N GLU A 49 10.30 7.22 -6.50
CA GLU A 49 11.69 7.11 -6.05
C GLU A 49 11.91 6.07 -4.92
N GLU A 50 10.86 5.67 -4.22
CA GLU A 50 10.92 4.70 -3.11
C GLU A 50 10.71 3.25 -3.59
N LEU A 51 10.26 3.05 -4.84
CA LEU A 51 9.93 1.73 -5.36
C LEU A 51 11.10 0.73 -5.32
N ASP A 52 12.35 1.19 -5.44
CA ASP A 52 13.54 0.31 -5.40
C ASP A 52 13.82 -0.31 -4.02
N GLN A 53 13.09 0.10 -2.98
CA GLN A 53 13.17 -0.49 -1.64
C GLN A 53 12.27 -1.71 -1.45
N TYR A 54 11.48 -2.07 -2.48
CA TYR A 54 10.56 -3.21 -2.52
C TYR A 54 11.04 -4.29 -3.50
#